data_AF-A0A3C0TBW0-F1
#
_entry.id   AF-A0A3C0TBW0-F1
#
_cell.length_a   1.000
_cell.length_b   1.000
_cell.length_c   1.000
_cell.angle_alpha   90.00
_cell.angle_beta   90.00
_cell.angle_gamma   90.00
#
_symmetry.space_group_name_H-M   'P 1'
#
loop_
_entity.id
_entity.type
_entity.pdbx_description
1 polymer ?
#
loop_
_entity_poly.entity_id
_entity_poly.type
_entity_poly.pdbx_seq_one_letter_code
_entity_poly.pdbx_strand_id
1 'polypeptide(L)'
;MWSDATSFRDINDGEHSARQNRELSDALDKIKELAVRDELTGAYNRRYMMDFLTQQKVLSDRGDYTFTLCFVDLDFFKRVNDRFGHGTGDHVLKRFFEIADSVLREVDCVARIGG
;
A
#
# COMPACT_ATOMS: atom_id res chain seq x y z
N MET A 1 -58.53 1.16 1.46
CA MET A 1 -57.86 -0.15 1.44
C MET A 1 -56.86 -0.11 0.29
N TRP A 2 -55.58 -0.41 0.58
CA TRP A 2 -54.41 -0.48 -0.33
C TRP A 2 -53.64 0.83 -0.61
N SER A 3 -52.67 1.16 0.26
CA SER A 3 -51.60 2.15 -0.02
C SER A 3 -50.32 1.90 0.78
N ASP A 4 -49.93 0.65 1.05
CA ASP A 4 -48.74 0.32 1.88
C ASP A 4 -47.71 -0.61 1.21
N ALA A 5 -47.96 -1.11 0.00
CA ALA A 5 -47.10 -2.14 -0.62
C ALA A 5 -45.94 -1.59 -1.48
N THR A 6 -46.00 -0.31 -1.87
CA THR A 6 -44.99 0.29 -2.76
C THR A 6 -43.73 0.72 -1.99
N SER A 7 -43.88 1.12 -0.72
CA SER A 7 -42.76 1.64 0.08
C SER A 7 -41.71 0.59 0.44
N PHE A 8 -42.04 -0.71 0.47
CA PHE A 8 -41.13 -1.75 0.97
C PHE A 8 -40.21 -2.36 -0.11
N ARG A 9 -40.59 -2.27 -1.40
CA ARG A 9 -39.76 -2.73 -2.53
C ARG A 9 -38.69 -1.70 -2.89
N ASP A 10 -39.07 -0.43 -2.95
CA ASP A 10 -38.14 0.66 -3.31
C ASP A 10 -37.02 0.86 -2.26
N ILE A 11 -37.31 0.61 -0.97
CA ILE A 11 -36.31 0.64 0.11
C ILE A 11 -35.28 -0.50 -0.05
N ASN A 12 -35.73 -1.72 -0.39
CA ASN A 12 -34.85 -2.87 -0.58
C ASN A 12 -33.93 -2.70 -1.81
N ASP A 13 -34.44 -2.14 -2.91
CA ASP A 13 -33.66 -1.94 -4.14
C ASP A 13 -32.58 -0.86 -3.96
N GLY A 14 -32.88 0.19 -3.20
CA GLY A 14 -31.92 1.23 -2.80
C GLY A 14 -30.82 0.70 -1.88
N GLU A 15 -31.18 -0.11 -0.88
CA GLU A 15 -30.21 -0.75 0.03
C GLU A 15 -29.32 -1.76 -0.69
N HIS A 16 -29.89 -2.54 -1.62
CA HIS A 16 -29.13 -3.50 -2.43
C HIS A 16 -28.14 -2.80 -3.36
N SER A 17 -28.56 -1.75 -4.06
CA SER A 17 -27.69 -0.95 -4.94
C SER A 17 -26.57 -0.23 -4.16
N ALA A 18 -26.90 0.33 -3.00
CA ALA A 18 -25.92 0.97 -2.12
C ALA A 18 -24.91 -0.01 -1.52
N ARG A 19 -25.32 -1.28 -1.32
CA ARG A 19 -24.43 -2.35 -0.87
C ARG A 19 -23.50 -2.80 -2.00
N GLN A 20 -24.03 -3.03 -3.20
CA GLN A 20 -23.23 -3.39 -4.37
C GLN A 20 -22.21 -2.31 -4.74
N ASN A 21 -22.59 -1.04 -4.68
CA ASN A 21 -21.65 0.06 -4.91
C ASN A 21 -20.53 0.13 -3.85
N ARG A 22 -20.84 -0.16 -2.58
CA ARG A 22 -19.81 -0.27 -1.52
C ARG A 22 -18.88 -1.45 -1.76
N GLU A 23 -19.43 -2.63 -2.03
CA GLU A 23 -18.63 -3.83 -2.32
C GLU A 23 -17.71 -3.63 -3.54
N LEU A 24 -18.20 -2.95 -4.59
CA LEU A 24 -17.39 -2.58 -5.75
C LEU A 24 -16.29 -1.56 -5.40
N SER A 25 -16.61 -0.54 -4.59
CA SER A 25 -15.63 0.46 -4.14
C SER A 25 -14.52 -0.18 -3.31
N ASP A 26 -14.89 -1.03 -2.34
CA ASP A 26 -13.95 -1.72 -1.46
C ASP A 26 -13.03 -2.66 -2.28
N ALA A 27 -13.59 -3.37 -3.26
CA ALA A 27 -12.82 -4.21 -4.17
C ALA A 27 -11.84 -3.38 -5.02
N LEU A 28 -12.26 -2.22 -5.53
CA LEU A 28 -11.39 -1.32 -6.29
C LEU A 28 -10.26 -0.76 -5.42
N ASP A 29 -10.54 -0.37 -4.18
CA ASP A 29 -9.53 0.15 -3.28
C ASP A 29 -8.53 -0.92 -2.86
N LYS A 30 -9.00 -2.16 -2.65
CA LYS A 30 -8.11 -3.31 -2.42
C LYS A 30 -7.24 -3.63 -3.62
N ILE A 31 -7.80 -3.56 -4.84
CA ILE A 31 -7.01 -3.72 -6.08
C ILE A 31 -5.95 -2.62 -6.19
N LYS A 32 -6.29 -1.37 -5.86
CA LYS A 32 -5.33 -0.26 -5.85
C LYS A 32 -4.24 -0.48 -4.81
N GLU A 33 -4.59 -0.91 -3.59
CA GLU A 33 -3.61 -1.24 -2.55
C GLU A 33 -2.64 -2.33 -3.01
N LEU A 34 -3.15 -3.44 -3.55
CA LEU A 34 -2.32 -4.52 -4.09
C LEU A 34 -1.44 -4.06 -5.26
N ALA A 35 -1.90 -3.08 -6.05
CA ALA A 35 -1.11 -2.52 -7.14
C ALA A 35 0.07 -1.67 -6.67
N VAL A 36 0.03 -1.13 -5.44
CA VAL A 36 1.03 -0.19 -4.91
C VAL A 36 1.86 -0.73 -3.75
N ARG A 37 1.44 -1.82 -3.10
CA ARG A 37 2.15 -2.43 -1.96
C ARG A 37 2.97 -3.66 -2.36
N ASP A 38 4.00 -3.95 -1.58
CA ASP A 38 4.77 -5.20 -1.61
C ASP A 38 4.07 -6.25 -0.74
N GLU A 39 3.80 -7.42 -1.30
CA GLU A 39 3.02 -8.47 -0.63
C GLU A 39 3.72 -9.06 0.60
N LEU A 40 5.06 -9.07 0.62
CA LEU A 40 5.80 -9.65 1.74
C LEU A 40 5.82 -8.70 2.93
N THR A 41 6.16 -7.43 2.70
CA THR A 41 6.46 -6.48 3.77
C THR A 41 5.32 -5.51 4.08
N GLY A 42 4.42 -5.25 3.12
CA GLY A 42 3.45 -4.17 3.21
C GLY A 42 4.03 -2.78 2.89
N ALA A 43 5.33 -2.69 2.56
CA ALA A 43 5.93 -1.47 2.05
C ALA A 43 5.30 -1.04 0.72
N TYR A 44 5.52 0.20 0.28
CA TYR A 44 5.25 0.50 -1.11
C TYR A 44 6.14 -0.34 -2.03
N ASN A 45 5.63 -0.72 -3.19
CA ASN A 45 6.41 -1.46 -4.16
C ASN A 45 7.26 -0.50 -5.02
N ARG A 46 8.20 -1.09 -5.77
CA ARG A 46 9.09 -0.37 -6.66
C ARG A 46 8.35 0.57 -7.63
N ARG A 47 7.23 0.13 -8.19
CA ARG A 47 6.48 0.92 -9.19
C ARG A 47 5.94 2.19 -8.57
N TYR A 48 5.26 2.07 -7.43
CA TYR A 48 4.77 3.24 -6.70
C TYR A 48 5.91 4.21 -6.34
N MET A 49 7.04 3.69 -5.85
CA MET A 49 8.18 4.54 -5.49
C MET A 49 8.74 5.32 -6.70
N MET A 50 8.81 4.70 -7.89
CA MET A 50 9.29 5.39 -9.09
C MET A 50 8.33 6.51 -9.52
N ASP A 51 7.03 6.28 -9.44
CA ASP A 51 6.01 7.29 -9.73
C ASP A 51 6.08 8.44 -8.73
N PHE A 52 6.19 8.11 -7.43
CA PHE A 52 6.36 9.09 -6.36
C PHE A 52 7.63 9.95 -6.55
N LEU A 53 8.78 9.33 -6.80
CA LEU A 53 10.04 10.04 -7.03
C LEU A 53 9.99 10.95 -8.26
N THR A 54 9.26 10.55 -9.31
CA THR A 54 9.04 11.39 -10.49
C THR A 54 8.29 12.67 -10.11
N GLN A 55 7.26 12.56 -9.28
CA GLN A 55 6.51 13.72 -8.77
C GLN A 55 7.38 14.60 -7.86
N GLN A 56 8.11 14.00 -6.92
CA GLN A 56 9.01 14.73 -6.02
C GLN A 56 10.11 15.48 -6.78
N LYS A 57 10.64 14.88 -7.85
CA LYS A 57 11.62 15.53 -8.72
C LYS A 57 11.03 16.76 -9.42
N VAL A 58 9.83 16.67 -9.97
CA VAL A 58 9.18 17.83 -10.63
C VAL A 58 8.97 18.98 -9.65
N LEU A 59 8.59 18.69 -8.41
CA LEU A 59 8.44 19.71 -7.36
C LEU A 59 9.79 20.32 -6.98
N SER A 60 10.82 19.49 -6.86
CA SER A 60 12.16 19.97 -6.51
C SER A 60 12.80 20.81 -7.60
N ASP A 61 12.62 20.44 -8.88
CA ASP A 61 13.14 21.20 -10.03
C ASP A 61 12.50 22.60 -10.17
N ARG A 62 11.30 22.81 -9.60
CA ARG A 62 10.65 24.13 -9.52
C ARG A 62 11.25 25.04 -8.43
N GLY A 63 12.07 24.49 -7.54
CA GLY A 63 12.71 25.21 -6.44
C GLY A 63 11.86 25.34 -5.18
N ASP A 64 10.65 24.78 -5.16
CA ASP A 64 9.71 24.91 -4.04
C ASP A 64 10.02 23.97 -2.87
N TYR A 65 10.85 22.94 -3.10
CA TYR A 65 11.04 21.85 -2.15
C TYR A 65 12.35 21.07 -2.40
N THR A 66 12.90 20.46 -1.35
CA THR A 66 14.03 19.52 -1.47
C THR A 66 13.68 18.24 -0.73
N PHE A 67 14.10 17.10 -1.29
CA PHE A 67 13.92 15.80 -0.67
C PHE A 67 15.24 15.04 -0.62
N THR A 68 15.30 14.05 0.26
CA THR A 68 16.42 13.12 0.36
C THR A 68 15.94 11.73 -0.03
N LEU A 69 16.77 11.01 -0.79
CA LEU A 69 16.55 9.60 -1.10
C LEU A 69 17.60 8.76 -0.38
N CYS A 70 17.13 7.81 0.44
CA CYS A 70 17.98 6.82 1.09
C CYS A 70 17.77 5.46 0.41
N PHE A 71 18.84 4.88 -0.13
CA PHE A 71 18.84 3.51 -0.63
C PHE A 71 19.53 2.61 0.39
N VAL A 72 18.80 1.65 0.95
CA VAL A 72 19.25 0.81 2.06
C VAL A 72 19.26 -0.64 1.61
N ASP A 73 20.33 -1.36 1.96
CA ASP A 73 20.49 -2.80 1.73
C ASP A 73 20.76 -3.50 3.07
N LEU A 74 20.31 -4.75 3.21
CA LEU A 74 20.54 -5.55 4.41
C LEU A 74 21.85 -6.33 4.30
N ASP A 75 22.83 -5.94 5.10
CA ASP A 75 24.14 -6.58 5.13
C ASP A 75 24.04 -8.09 5.41
N PHE A 76 24.76 -8.86 4.61
CA PHE A 76 24.85 -10.32 4.73
C PHE A 76 23.51 -11.06 4.70
N PHE A 77 22.43 -10.46 4.16
CA PHE A 77 21.10 -11.06 4.16
C PHE A 77 21.07 -12.46 3.53
N LYS A 78 21.86 -12.70 2.48
CA LYS A 78 22.02 -14.04 1.89
C LYS A 78 22.50 -15.09 2.90
N ARG A 79 23.41 -14.75 3.82
CA ARG A 79 23.88 -15.69 4.86
C ARG A 79 22.77 -16.06 5.85
N VAL A 80 21.83 -15.16 6.10
CA VAL A 80 20.64 -15.44 6.92
C VAL A 80 19.77 -16.46 6.20
N ASN A 81 19.49 -16.24 4.91
CA ASN A 81 18.73 -17.18 4.10
C ASN A 81 19.41 -18.56 4.02
N ASP A 82 20.71 -18.60 3.76
CA ASP A 82 21.46 -19.84 3.61
C ASP A 82 21.53 -20.63 4.92
N ARG A 83 21.60 -19.95 6.08
CA ARG A 83 21.74 -20.59 7.39
C ARG A 83 20.40 -20.96 8.04
N PHE A 84 19.36 -20.14 7.85
CA PHE A 84 18.10 -20.25 8.57
C PHE A 84 16.87 -20.42 7.66
N GLY A 85 17.08 -20.48 6.35
CA GLY A 85 16.03 -20.61 5.34
C GLY A 85 15.35 -19.30 4.99
N HIS A 86 14.71 -19.28 3.82
CA HIS A 86 14.01 -18.11 3.28
C HIS A 86 12.89 -17.60 4.17
N GLY A 87 12.14 -18.47 4.86
CA GLY A 87 11.10 -18.03 5.79
C GLY A 87 11.64 -17.16 6.93
N THR A 88 12.86 -17.44 7.41
CA THR A 88 13.53 -16.58 8.40
C THR A 88 13.95 -15.24 7.79
N GLY A 89 14.44 -15.25 6.55
CA GLY A 89 14.72 -14.02 5.80
C GLY A 89 13.49 -13.15 5.61
N ASP A 90 12.35 -13.75 5.30
CA ASP A 90 11.06 -13.08 5.17
C ASP A 90 10.64 -12.40 6.48
N HIS A 91 10.83 -13.08 7.62
CA HIS A 91 10.61 -12.48 8.93
C HIS A 91 11.54 -11.30 9.21
N VAL A 92 12.81 -11.38 8.81
CA VAL A 92 13.77 -10.27 8.94
C VAL A 92 13.33 -9.07 8.09
N LEU A 93 12.90 -9.29 6.85
CA LEU A 93 12.41 -8.23 5.97
C LEU A 93 11.17 -7.53 6.52
N LYS A 94 10.18 -8.31 6.98
CA LYS A 94 8.98 -7.78 7.65
C LYS A 94 9.35 -6.94 8.86
N ARG A 95 10.24 -7.46 9.72
CA ARG A 95 10.64 -6.76 10.93
C ARG A 95 11.43 -5.49 10.64
N PHE A 96 12.29 -5.50 9.62
CA PHE A 96 13.00 -4.31 9.18
C PHE A 96 12.02 -3.23 8.71
N PHE A 97 11.03 -3.60 7.89
CA PHE A 97 9.99 -2.67 7.44
C PHE A 97 9.21 -2.08 8.61
N GLU A 98 8.72 -2.90 9.56
CA GLU A 98 8.01 -2.41 10.75
C GLU A 98 8.84 -1.39 11.55
N ILE A 99 10.14 -1.63 11.69
CA ILE A 99 11.04 -0.71 12.39
C ILE A 99 11.19 0.59 11.59
N ALA A 100 11.41 0.51 10.28
CA ALA A 100 11.53 1.68 9.41
C ALA A 100 10.25 2.53 9.45
N ASP A 101 9.08 1.91 9.28
CA ASP A 101 7.79 2.58 9.31
C ASP A 101 7.53 3.27 10.66
N SER A 102 7.97 2.66 11.77
CA SER A 102 7.80 3.23 13.12
C SER A 102 8.64 4.47 13.41
N VAL A 103 9.72 4.72 12.65
CA VAL A 103 10.63 5.86 12.87
C VAL A 103 10.53 6.94 11.79
N LEU A 104 9.87 6.63 10.68
CA LEU A 104 9.63 7.58 9.60
C LEU A 104 8.47 8.51 9.95
N ARG A 105 8.51 9.72 9.39
CA ARG A 105 7.43 10.71 9.55
C ARG A 105 6.28 10.34 8.61
N GLU A 106 5.10 10.87 8.88
CA GLU A 106 3.90 10.65 8.05
C GLU A 106 4.09 11.04 6.58
N VAL A 107 4.96 12.02 6.30
CA VAL A 107 5.26 12.49 4.94
C VAL A 107 6.36 11.68 4.24
N ASP A 108 7.09 10.84 4.97
CA ASP A 108 8.16 10.03 4.42
C ASP A 108 7.57 8.78 3.73
N CYS A 109 8.27 8.29 2.72
CA CYS A 109 7.84 7.12 1.95
C CYS A 109 8.91 6.03 2.03
N VAL A 110 8.50 4.83 2.46
CA VAL A 110 9.32 3.62 2.45
C VAL A 110 8.80 2.64 1.43
N ALA A 111 9.71 2.14 0.58
CA ALA A 111 9.38 1.16 -0.43
C ALA A 111 10.43 0.07 -0.53
N ARG A 112 9.97 -1.12 -0.91
CA ARG A 112 10.85 -2.23 -1.30
C ARG A 112 11.16 -2.12 -2.79
N ILE A 113 12.42 -1.82 -3.10
CA ILE A 113 12.89 -1.64 -4.49
C ILE A 113 13.37 -2.95 -5.12
N GLY A 114 13.83 -3.92 -4.32
CA GLY A 114 14.41 -5.17 -4.77
C GLY A 114 13.96 -6.39 -3.96
N GLY A 115 14.13 -7.56 -4.56
CA GLY A 115 14.02 -8.87 -3.96
C GLY A 115 15.20 -9.72 -4.40
#